data_AF-A0A964FKG2-F1
#
_entry.id   AF-A0A964FKG2-F1
#
_cell.length_a   1.000
_cell.length_b   1.000
_cell.length_c   1.000
_cell.angle_alpha   90.00
_cell.angle_beta   90.00
_cell.angle_gamma   90.00
#
_symmetry.space_group_name_H-M   'P 1'
#
loop_
_entity.id
_entity.type
_entity.pdbx_description
1 polymer ?
#
loop_
_entity_poly.entity_id
_entity_poly.type
_entity_poly.pdbx_seq_one_letter_code
_entity_poly.pdbx_strand_id
1 'polypeptide(L)'
;MSKKNKMRDIIVLLPGILGSSLQKDGRDLWNISGQAISDFVKNLRKGNNLQHLKIKNDDPTLDDLGDGIKATSLMQDFHFLPGFWKIDGYTKIADSISKEFNVTLGENYFEFPYDWRRDNRVAARKLEKLMNLKLSQWRESSGAKNAKVILIAHSMGGLVSRYYLEKLGGWQNCRALITFGTPYRGSVQALDYLANGYKGIFGDLTEVVRSLTSTYQLLPIYKMVKIGDDYHRIAEIANIPNLLTREGESKNEAEKALEFHREIEAAQKLNAQEEDYQNNFVTIPYVGTEQKTWQSAELSNSELTVSWELPPNIGNERGSGDGTVPRLSASPIEFDTNSKLRFFSRYVAAKHNSIQNNGSVLVDLIRSFQDLEISEQEPIRGDLSQTGISLEVEDFFLKDEPVIIKADVKGRFPQHIEEKLELKAQITSVSTNQVVNEAKLQKSGAEWLLALENLDSGLYRLEVKTEKTGGGFPNPVSDVFEVG
;
A
#
# COMPACT_ATOMS: atom_id res chain seq x y z
N MET A 1 21.19 14.63 -15.76
CA MET A 1 20.01 13.81 -15.40
C MET A 1 20.20 13.37 -13.96
N SER A 2 19.25 13.62 -13.06
CA SER A 2 19.34 13.10 -11.69
C SER A 2 19.33 11.57 -11.73
N LYS A 3 20.12 10.94 -10.85
CA LYS A 3 20.15 9.48 -10.71
C LYS A 3 18.83 9.05 -10.06
N LYS A 4 17.97 8.32 -10.78
CA LYS A 4 16.72 7.78 -10.23
C LYS A 4 17.01 6.78 -9.11
N ASN A 5 16.10 6.65 -8.15
CA ASN A 5 16.21 5.69 -7.06
C ASN A 5 16.08 4.26 -7.58
N LYS A 6 16.78 3.30 -6.97
CA LYS A 6 16.58 1.87 -7.29
C LYS A 6 15.20 1.44 -6.75
N MET A 7 14.50 0.59 -7.49
CA MET A 7 13.28 -0.08 -7.05
C MET A 7 13.55 -1.58 -7.08
N ARG A 8 13.61 -2.19 -5.91
CA ARG A 8 13.95 -3.61 -5.79
C ARG A 8 12.71 -4.48 -5.95
N ASP A 9 11.57 -4.00 -5.52
CA ASP A 9 10.30 -4.73 -5.61
C ASP A 9 9.61 -4.54 -6.97
N ILE A 10 8.62 -5.38 -7.26
CA ILE A 10 7.75 -5.22 -8.41
C ILE A 10 6.60 -4.30 -8.03
N ILE A 11 6.31 -3.29 -8.85
CA ILE A 11 5.11 -2.46 -8.71
C ILE A 11 4.05 -2.92 -9.71
N VAL A 12 2.80 -3.07 -9.27
CA VAL A 12 1.66 -3.37 -10.15
C VAL A 12 0.57 -2.32 -9.97
N LEU A 13 0.13 -1.72 -11.08
CA LEU A 13 -0.98 -0.77 -11.11
C LEU A 13 -2.26 -1.42 -11.61
N LEU A 14 -3.29 -1.41 -10.77
CA LEU A 14 -4.63 -1.96 -11.03
C LEU A 14 -5.66 -0.84 -11.16
N PRO A 15 -6.43 -0.81 -12.26
CA PRO A 15 -7.46 0.19 -12.47
C PRO A 15 -8.75 -0.11 -11.70
N GLY A 16 -9.68 0.85 -11.72
CA GLY A 16 -11.05 0.66 -11.27
C GLY A 16 -11.94 0.12 -12.38
N ILE A 17 -13.25 0.03 -12.09
CA ILE A 17 -14.26 -0.25 -13.12
C ILE A 17 -14.14 0.79 -14.24
N LEU A 18 -14.26 0.33 -15.50
CA LEU A 18 -14.03 1.13 -16.71
C LEU A 18 -12.58 1.59 -16.95
N GLY A 19 -11.64 1.37 -16.02
CA GLY A 19 -10.27 1.88 -16.15
C GLY A 19 -9.35 1.03 -17.02
N SER A 20 -9.83 -0.07 -17.60
CA SER A 20 -9.13 -0.83 -18.65
C SER A 20 -9.82 -0.66 -20.00
N SER A 21 -9.04 -0.52 -21.06
CA SER A 21 -9.53 -0.59 -22.43
C SER A 21 -9.98 -2.01 -22.77
N LEU A 22 -11.17 -2.15 -23.33
CA LEU A 22 -11.72 -3.43 -23.80
C LEU A 22 -11.83 -3.45 -25.32
N GLN A 23 -11.31 -4.52 -25.92
CA GLN A 23 -11.42 -4.81 -27.35
C GLN A 23 -12.28 -6.05 -27.57
N LYS A 24 -13.08 -6.03 -28.63
CA LYS A 24 -13.77 -7.22 -29.15
C LYS A 24 -13.23 -7.54 -30.54
N ASP A 25 -12.70 -8.75 -30.72
CA ASP A 25 -12.20 -9.23 -32.03
C ASP A 25 -11.20 -8.25 -32.69
N GLY A 26 -10.33 -7.64 -31.87
CA GLY A 26 -9.32 -6.66 -32.30
C GLY A 26 -9.84 -5.24 -32.56
N ARG A 27 -11.12 -4.95 -32.26
CA ARG A 27 -11.70 -3.61 -32.36
C ARG A 27 -12.00 -3.04 -30.98
N ASP A 28 -11.67 -1.77 -30.78
CA ASP A 28 -11.97 -1.04 -29.55
C ASP A 28 -13.48 -0.98 -29.30
N LEU A 29 -13.91 -1.62 -28.19
CA LEU A 29 -15.27 -1.55 -27.68
C LEU A 29 -15.38 -0.45 -26.61
N TRP A 30 -14.34 -0.34 -25.79
CA TRP A 30 -14.17 0.68 -24.77
C TRP A 30 -12.70 1.10 -24.75
N ASN A 31 -12.34 2.13 -25.51
CA ASN A 31 -10.99 2.71 -25.51
C ASN A 31 -11.07 4.14 -26.02
N ILE A 32 -10.30 5.04 -25.43
CA ILE A 32 -10.20 6.44 -25.85
C ILE A 32 -8.74 6.74 -26.13
N SER A 33 -8.14 5.98 -27.04
CA SER A 33 -6.77 6.26 -27.49
C SER A 33 -6.80 7.22 -28.69
N GLY A 34 -5.75 8.02 -28.83
CA GLY A 34 -5.67 9.24 -29.67
C GLY A 34 -5.90 9.09 -31.18
N GLN A 35 -6.37 7.95 -31.69
CA GLN A 35 -6.82 7.81 -33.07
C GLN A 35 -8.35 7.82 -33.14
N ALA A 36 -8.86 8.96 -33.64
CA ALA A 36 -10.25 9.26 -33.95
C ALA A 36 -11.24 9.23 -32.77
N ILE A 37 -11.04 10.13 -31.79
CA ILE A 37 -12.07 10.57 -30.83
C ILE A 37 -13.40 10.86 -31.54
N SER A 38 -13.35 11.42 -32.76
CA SER A 38 -14.56 11.67 -33.58
C SER A 38 -15.31 10.37 -33.89
N ASP A 39 -14.61 9.29 -34.22
CA ASP A 39 -15.23 8.01 -34.57
C ASP A 39 -15.66 7.24 -33.33
N PHE A 40 -14.91 7.31 -32.24
CA PHE A 40 -15.33 6.81 -30.93
C PHE A 40 -16.62 7.49 -30.45
N VAL A 41 -16.67 8.84 -30.47
CA VAL A 41 -17.86 9.61 -30.09
C VAL A 41 -19.04 9.36 -31.05
N LYS A 42 -18.79 9.26 -32.37
CA LYS A 42 -19.85 8.91 -33.35
C LYS A 42 -20.40 7.50 -33.11
N ASN A 43 -19.55 6.52 -32.80
CA ASN A 43 -19.96 5.14 -32.54
C ASN A 43 -20.68 5.00 -31.20
N LEU A 44 -20.29 5.77 -30.18
CA LEU A 44 -20.99 5.87 -28.90
C LEU A 44 -22.37 6.50 -29.04
N ARG A 45 -22.50 7.61 -29.80
CA ARG A 45 -23.79 8.26 -30.07
C ARG A 45 -24.76 7.38 -30.85
N LYS A 46 -24.28 6.37 -31.56
CA LYS A 46 -25.11 5.36 -32.22
C LYS A 46 -25.67 4.30 -31.27
N GLY A 47 -25.30 4.31 -29.98
CA GLY A 47 -25.90 3.52 -28.87
C GLY A 47 -25.70 2.00 -28.92
N ASN A 48 -25.67 1.40 -30.11
CA ASN A 48 -25.69 -0.05 -30.30
C ASN A 48 -24.36 -0.74 -29.98
N ASN A 49 -23.22 -0.02 -30.08
CA ASN A 49 -21.92 -0.67 -29.92
C ASN A 49 -21.63 -1.05 -28.45
N LEU A 50 -22.01 -0.21 -27.49
CA LEU A 50 -21.80 -0.50 -26.06
C LEU A 50 -22.69 -1.63 -25.53
N GLN A 51 -23.78 -1.97 -26.22
CA GLN A 51 -24.61 -3.12 -25.85
C GLN A 51 -23.85 -4.45 -25.98
N HIS A 52 -22.76 -4.50 -26.75
CA HIS A 52 -21.87 -5.66 -26.82
C HIS A 52 -21.06 -5.89 -25.53
N LEU A 53 -21.05 -4.94 -24.59
CA LEU A 53 -20.46 -5.13 -23.27
C LEU A 53 -21.31 -6.07 -22.38
N LYS A 54 -22.58 -6.31 -22.73
CA LYS A 54 -23.46 -7.15 -21.92
C LYS A 54 -22.90 -8.54 -21.71
N ILE A 55 -22.99 -9.03 -20.48
CA ILE A 55 -22.68 -10.43 -20.16
C ILE A 55 -23.98 -11.21 -20.02
N LYS A 56 -24.07 -12.38 -20.67
CA LYS A 56 -25.23 -13.28 -20.52
C LYS A 56 -25.09 -14.19 -19.30
N ASN A 57 -23.92 -14.81 -19.17
CA ASN A 57 -23.53 -15.61 -18.03
C ASN A 57 -22.05 -15.36 -17.73
N ASP A 58 -21.70 -15.40 -16.46
CA ASP A 58 -20.37 -15.11 -15.94
C ASP A 58 -20.00 -16.20 -14.95
N ASP A 59 -19.48 -17.31 -15.46
CA ASP A 59 -18.95 -18.38 -14.63
C ASP A 59 -17.61 -17.91 -14.03
N PRO A 60 -17.52 -17.70 -12.70
CA PRO A 60 -16.33 -17.18 -12.09
C PRO A 60 -15.18 -18.20 -12.13
N THR A 61 -15.39 -19.46 -12.51
CA THR A 61 -14.33 -20.48 -12.64
C THR A 61 -13.60 -20.41 -13.99
N LEU A 62 -14.23 -19.84 -15.01
CA LEU A 62 -13.65 -19.69 -16.34
C LEU A 62 -12.82 -18.41 -16.45
N ASP A 63 -11.60 -18.51 -16.97
CA ASP A 63 -10.74 -17.35 -17.20
C ASP A 63 -11.18 -16.52 -18.42
N ASP A 64 -11.87 -17.13 -19.38
CA ASP A 64 -12.38 -16.50 -20.60
C ASP A 64 -13.84 -16.94 -20.82
N LEU A 65 -14.71 -15.98 -21.19
CA LEU A 65 -16.11 -16.26 -21.51
C LEU A 65 -16.30 -16.72 -22.96
N GLY A 66 -15.28 -16.58 -23.81
CA GLY A 66 -15.38 -16.86 -25.25
C GLY A 66 -16.23 -15.84 -26.00
N ASP A 67 -16.51 -14.67 -25.41
CA ASP A 67 -17.32 -13.60 -26.02
C ASP A 67 -16.51 -12.67 -26.95
N GLY A 68 -15.22 -12.96 -27.13
CA GLY A 68 -14.27 -12.24 -27.96
C GLY A 68 -13.70 -10.98 -27.32
N ILE A 69 -14.07 -10.67 -26.06
CA ILE A 69 -13.69 -9.43 -25.38
C ILE A 69 -12.45 -9.63 -24.51
N LYS A 70 -11.48 -8.73 -24.66
CA LYS A 70 -10.20 -8.75 -23.93
C LYS A 70 -9.85 -7.36 -23.42
N ALA A 71 -9.29 -7.32 -22.22
CA ALA A 71 -8.68 -6.11 -21.69
C ALA A 71 -7.25 -5.97 -22.22
N THR A 72 -6.88 -4.79 -22.72
CA THR A 72 -5.62 -4.61 -23.48
C THR A 72 -4.65 -3.63 -22.85
N SER A 73 -5.14 -2.58 -22.20
CA SER A 73 -4.31 -1.52 -21.60
C SER A 73 -5.10 -0.77 -20.54
N LEU A 74 -4.41 -0.01 -19.68
CA LEU A 74 -5.09 0.96 -18.81
C LEU A 74 -5.60 2.14 -19.64
N MET A 75 -6.63 2.82 -19.13
CA MET A 75 -7.08 4.09 -19.70
C MET A 75 -6.03 5.19 -19.47
N GLN A 76 -5.63 5.86 -20.55
CA GLN A 76 -4.69 6.98 -20.50
C GLN A 76 -5.40 8.29 -20.11
N ASP A 77 -4.64 9.25 -19.58
CA ASP A 77 -5.14 10.58 -19.23
C ASP A 77 -5.73 11.30 -20.45
N PHE A 78 -6.92 11.90 -20.28
CA PHE A 78 -7.56 12.68 -21.34
C PHE A 78 -7.85 14.11 -20.86
N HIS A 79 -7.31 15.12 -21.55
CA HIS A 79 -7.39 16.52 -21.13
C HIS A 79 -8.13 17.44 -22.12
N PHE A 80 -8.71 16.90 -23.20
CA PHE A 80 -9.08 17.72 -24.38
C PHE A 80 -10.58 17.95 -24.61
N LEU A 81 -11.50 17.57 -23.72
CA LEU A 81 -12.93 17.89 -23.87
C LEU A 81 -13.55 18.47 -22.58
N PRO A 82 -13.79 19.79 -22.52
CA PRO A 82 -14.54 20.43 -21.45
C PRO A 82 -15.94 19.80 -21.32
N GLY A 83 -16.26 19.24 -20.15
CA GLY A 83 -17.59 18.72 -19.83
C GLY A 83 -17.91 17.28 -20.27
N PHE A 84 -17.02 16.58 -21.00
CA PHE A 84 -17.30 15.22 -21.49
C PHE A 84 -16.66 14.08 -20.70
N TRP A 85 -15.58 14.31 -19.94
CA TRP A 85 -14.93 13.26 -19.15
C TRP A 85 -14.36 13.82 -17.85
N LYS A 86 -14.54 13.07 -16.75
CA LYS A 86 -14.03 13.35 -15.39
C LYS A 86 -13.21 12.18 -14.86
N ILE A 87 -12.51 11.44 -15.71
CA ILE A 87 -11.57 10.41 -15.28
C ILE A 87 -10.19 10.90 -15.65
N ASP A 88 -9.41 11.28 -14.65
CA ASP A 88 -7.97 11.34 -14.83
C ASP A 88 -7.53 9.87 -14.92
N GLY A 89 -6.95 9.47 -16.05
CA GLY A 89 -6.50 8.11 -16.27
C GLY A 89 -5.30 7.75 -15.39
N TYR A 90 -4.40 6.90 -15.90
CA TYR A 90 -3.30 6.34 -15.12
C TYR A 90 -1.93 6.89 -15.49
N THR A 91 -1.85 7.81 -16.46
CA THR A 91 -0.58 8.29 -17.00
C THR A 91 0.22 9.07 -15.95
N LYS A 92 -0.40 10.05 -15.27
CA LYS A 92 0.31 10.88 -14.29
C LYS A 92 0.91 10.09 -13.11
N ILE A 93 0.21 9.08 -12.58
CA ILE A 93 0.76 8.23 -11.52
C ILE A 93 1.91 7.35 -12.04
N ALA A 94 1.75 6.75 -13.23
CA ALA A 94 2.79 5.96 -13.87
C ALA A 94 4.06 6.79 -14.15
N ASP A 95 3.88 8.02 -14.66
CA ASP A 95 4.95 8.97 -14.91
C ASP A 95 5.64 9.39 -13.62
N SER A 96 4.89 9.64 -12.54
CA SER A 96 5.45 10.02 -11.24
C SER A 96 6.35 8.92 -10.68
N ILE A 97 5.91 7.65 -10.77
CA ILE A 97 6.72 6.50 -10.35
C ILE A 97 7.96 6.35 -11.24
N SER A 98 7.77 6.38 -12.56
CA SER A 98 8.84 6.20 -13.54
C SER A 98 9.87 7.32 -13.52
N LYS A 99 9.49 8.52 -13.11
CA LYS A 99 10.40 9.67 -12.95
C LYS A 99 11.32 9.50 -11.76
N GLU A 100 10.80 8.98 -10.65
CA GLU A 100 11.52 8.90 -9.36
C GLU A 100 12.31 7.59 -9.19
N PHE A 101 11.85 6.50 -9.81
CA PHE A 101 12.42 5.16 -9.63
C PHE A 101 12.89 4.52 -10.95
N ASN A 102 13.90 3.67 -10.86
CA ASN A 102 14.35 2.78 -11.94
C ASN A 102 13.38 1.63 -12.10
N VAL A 103 12.29 1.92 -12.80
CA VAL A 103 11.29 0.93 -13.18
C VAL A 103 11.21 0.79 -14.70
N THR A 104 11.03 -0.44 -15.15
CA THR A 104 10.86 -0.82 -16.55
C THR A 104 9.53 -1.55 -16.70
N LEU A 105 8.68 -1.05 -17.60
CA LEU A 105 7.40 -1.68 -17.92
C LEU A 105 7.63 -3.11 -18.44
N GLY A 106 6.97 -4.09 -17.83
CA GLY A 106 7.09 -5.50 -18.17
C GLY A 106 8.20 -6.26 -17.42
N GLU A 107 9.03 -5.56 -16.62
CA GLU A 107 10.08 -6.16 -15.79
C GLU A 107 9.77 -6.02 -14.30
N ASN A 108 9.88 -4.81 -13.73
CA ASN A 108 9.58 -4.51 -12.32
C ASN A 108 8.48 -3.45 -12.16
N TYR A 109 7.83 -3.05 -13.25
CA TYR A 109 6.58 -2.30 -13.24
C TYR A 109 5.59 -2.94 -14.20
N PHE A 110 4.37 -3.17 -13.74
CA PHE A 110 3.30 -3.76 -14.53
C PHE A 110 2.04 -2.94 -14.42
N GLU A 111 1.41 -2.73 -15.57
CA GLU A 111 0.02 -2.37 -15.66
C GLU A 111 -0.81 -3.65 -15.74
N PHE A 112 -1.91 -3.72 -14.99
CA PHE A 112 -2.77 -4.90 -14.97
C PHE A 112 -4.18 -4.55 -15.50
N PRO A 113 -4.34 -4.42 -16.83
CA PRO A 113 -5.67 -4.29 -17.41
C PRO A 113 -6.45 -5.60 -17.23
N TYR A 114 -7.71 -5.50 -16.87
CA TYR A 114 -8.59 -6.65 -16.67
C TYR A 114 -10.01 -6.36 -17.17
N ASP A 115 -10.75 -7.43 -17.43
CA ASP A 115 -12.14 -7.33 -17.86
C ASP A 115 -13.02 -6.92 -16.67
N TRP A 116 -13.21 -5.61 -16.52
CA TRP A 116 -13.95 -5.00 -15.42
C TRP A 116 -15.45 -5.32 -15.43
N ARG A 117 -15.95 -6.06 -16.41
CA ARG A 117 -17.35 -6.51 -16.47
C ARG A 117 -17.60 -7.74 -15.59
N ARG A 118 -16.57 -8.57 -15.42
CA ARG A 118 -16.64 -9.91 -14.83
C ARG A 118 -16.47 -9.92 -13.32
N ASP A 119 -16.81 -11.04 -12.70
CA ASP A 119 -16.51 -11.34 -11.31
C ASP A 119 -15.02 -11.08 -11.01
N ASN A 120 -14.75 -10.26 -9.98
CA ASN A 120 -13.41 -9.86 -9.57
C ASN A 120 -12.51 -11.05 -9.19
N ARG A 121 -13.07 -12.21 -8.84
CA ARG A 121 -12.31 -13.46 -8.61
C ARG A 121 -11.53 -13.89 -9.85
N VAL A 122 -12.05 -13.65 -11.05
CA VAL A 122 -11.39 -13.97 -12.33
C VAL A 122 -10.13 -13.11 -12.50
N ALA A 123 -10.27 -11.81 -12.28
CA ALA A 123 -9.13 -10.88 -12.35
C ALA A 123 -8.08 -11.21 -11.27
N ALA A 124 -8.51 -11.57 -10.07
CA ALA A 124 -7.61 -11.95 -8.97
C ALA A 124 -6.78 -13.21 -9.28
N ARG A 125 -7.39 -14.25 -9.87
CA ARG A 125 -6.64 -15.44 -10.32
C ARG A 125 -5.69 -15.14 -11.47
N LYS A 126 -6.06 -14.24 -12.38
CA LYS A 126 -5.14 -13.80 -13.46
C LYS A 126 -3.96 -13.01 -12.87
N LEU A 127 -4.20 -12.18 -11.87
CA LEU A 127 -3.16 -11.45 -11.14
C LEU A 127 -2.21 -12.42 -10.43
N GLU A 128 -2.75 -13.42 -9.74
CA GLU A 128 -1.99 -14.49 -9.09
C GLU A 128 -1.06 -15.21 -10.08
N LYS A 129 -1.60 -15.69 -11.20
CA LYS A 129 -0.82 -16.37 -12.25
C LYS A 129 0.30 -15.47 -12.79
N LEU A 130 0.01 -14.20 -13.03
CA LEU A 130 0.99 -13.24 -13.51
C LEU A 130 2.09 -13.00 -12.46
N MET A 131 1.72 -12.75 -11.21
CA MET A 131 2.67 -12.41 -10.14
C MET A 131 3.55 -13.59 -9.74
N ASN A 132 3.02 -14.81 -9.69
CA ASN A 132 3.80 -16.01 -9.43
C ASN A 132 4.90 -16.23 -10.49
N LEU A 133 4.60 -15.91 -11.76
CA LEU A 133 5.58 -15.97 -12.83
C LEU A 133 6.58 -14.81 -12.76
N LYS A 134 6.09 -13.57 -12.67
CA LYS A 134 6.91 -12.36 -12.81
C LYS A 134 7.81 -12.11 -11.61
N LEU A 135 7.34 -12.40 -10.40
CA LEU A 135 8.17 -12.25 -9.21
C LEU A 135 9.36 -13.20 -9.20
N SER A 136 9.14 -14.46 -9.60
CA SER A 136 10.20 -15.47 -9.74
C SER A 136 11.24 -15.04 -10.78
N GLN A 137 10.80 -14.61 -11.96
CA GLN A 137 11.67 -14.10 -13.02
C GLN A 137 12.49 -12.88 -12.57
N TRP A 138 11.87 -11.95 -11.85
CA TRP A 138 12.53 -10.75 -11.35
C TRP A 138 13.57 -11.05 -10.28
N ARG A 139 13.27 -11.93 -9.32
CA ARG A 139 14.24 -12.35 -8.28
C ARG A 139 15.49 -12.97 -8.90
N GLU A 140 15.32 -13.75 -9.96
CA GLU A 140 16.43 -14.37 -10.70
C GLU A 140 17.25 -13.34 -11.49
N SER A 141 16.60 -12.51 -12.32
CA SER A 141 17.31 -11.58 -13.21
C SER A 141 17.94 -10.39 -12.49
N SER A 142 17.30 -9.88 -11.44
CA SER A 142 17.78 -8.72 -10.68
C SER A 142 18.75 -9.09 -9.54
N GLY A 143 18.82 -10.37 -9.16
CA GLY A 143 19.53 -10.86 -7.98
C GLY A 143 18.87 -10.49 -6.64
N ALA A 144 17.75 -9.78 -6.65
CA ALA A 144 17.03 -9.38 -5.44
C ALA A 144 16.18 -10.53 -4.89
N LYS A 145 16.82 -11.50 -4.22
CA LYS A 145 16.16 -12.72 -3.70
C LYS A 145 14.95 -12.45 -2.79
N ASN A 146 14.98 -11.36 -2.04
CA ASN A 146 13.91 -10.97 -1.11
C ASN A 146 12.89 -9.99 -1.73
N ALA A 147 12.94 -9.74 -3.04
CA ALA A 147 11.99 -8.86 -3.73
C ALA A 147 10.55 -9.35 -3.50
N LYS A 148 9.64 -8.40 -3.31
CA LYS A 148 8.20 -8.60 -3.15
C LYS A 148 7.42 -7.79 -4.17
N VAL A 149 6.09 -7.90 -4.13
CA VAL A 149 5.17 -7.13 -4.97
C VAL A 149 4.52 -6.00 -4.15
N ILE A 150 4.45 -4.81 -4.72
CA ILE A 150 3.70 -3.67 -4.24
C ILE A 150 2.50 -3.47 -5.19
N LEU A 151 1.29 -3.61 -4.67
CA LEU A 151 0.06 -3.39 -5.43
C LEU A 151 -0.42 -1.96 -5.22
N ILE A 152 -0.66 -1.26 -6.32
CA ILE A 152 -1.31 0.05 -6.35
C ILE A 152 -2.66 -0.15 -7.03
N ALA A 153 -3.75 0.11 -6.33
CA ALA A 153 -5.08 -0.20 -6.86
C ALA A 153 -6.06 0.96 -6.71
N HIS A 154 -6.73 1.32 -7.79
CA HIS A 154 -7.78 2.33 -7.78
C HIS A 154 -9.16 1.68 -7.74
N SER A 155 -10.05 2.16 -6.86
CA SER A 155 -11.47 1.81 -6.83
C SER A 155 -11.66 0.27 -6.78
N MET A 156 -12.43 -0.30 -7.71
CA MET A 156 -12.68 -1.75 -7.79
C MET A 156 -11.42 -2.61 -7.89
N GLY A 157 -10.32 -2.10 -8.45
CA GLY A 157 -9.05 -2.82 -8.50
C GLY A 157 -8.53 -3.19 -7.11
N GLY A 158 -8.90 -2.42 -6.08
CA GLY A 158 -8.58 -2.77 -4.70
C GLY A 158 -9.29 -4.03 -4.22
N LEU A 159 -10.50 -4.30 -4.68
CA LEU A 159 -11.22 -5.54 -4.36
C LEU A 159 -10.59 -6.75 -5.07
N VAL A 160 -10.15 -6.57 -6.32
CA VAL A 160 -9.36 -7.58 -7.04
C VAL A 160 -8.08 -7.91 -6.26
N SER A 161 -7.32 -6.88 -5.87
CA SER A 161 -6.11 -7.05 -5.08
C SER A 161 -6.39 -7.74 -3.75
N ARG A 162 -7.45 -7.36 -3.03
CA ARG A 162 -7.81 -7.98 -1.75
C ARG A 162 -8.17 -9.44 -1.89
N TYR A 163 -8.89 -9.83 -2.93
CA TYR A 163 -9.17 -11.24 -3.17
C TYR A 163 -7.88 -12.02 -3.44
N TYR A 164 -6.99 -11.49 -4.28
CA TYR A 164 -5.67 -12.10 -4.52
C TYR A 164 -4.84 -12.23 -3.24
N LEU A 165 -4.71 -11.14 -2.48
CA LEU A 165 -3.89 -11.10 -1.27
C LEU A 165 -4.42 -12.03 -0.20
N GLU A 166 -5.71 -11.89 0.13
CA GLU A 166 -6.29 -12.56 1.28
C GLU A 166 -6.69 -14.00 0.95
N LYS A 167 -7.49 -14.18 -0.10
CA LYS A 167 -8.13 -15.46 -0.40
C LYS A 167 -7.24 -16.40 -1.21
N LEU A 168 -6.40 -15.87 -2.11
CA LEU A 168 -5.45 -16.65 -2.91
C LEU A 168 -4.05 -16.72 -2.28
N GLY A 169 -3.84 -16.12 -1.10
CA GLY A 169 -2.56 -16.18 -0.38
C GLY A 169 -1.47 -15.26 -0.93
N GLY A 170 -1.82 -14.32 -1.82
CA GLY A 170 -0.88 -13.37 -2.41
C GLY A 170 -0.12 -12.51 -1.39
N TRP A 171 -0.67 -12.32 -0.18
CA TRP A 171 -0.05 -11.54 0.90
C TRP A 171 1.38 -12.00 1.22
N GLN A 172 1.69 -13.29 1.07
CA GLN A 172 3.02 -13.85 1.36
C GLN A 172 4.11 -13.26 0.45
N ASN A 173 3.74 -12.96 -0.80
CA ASN A 173 4.63 -12.42 -1.82
C ASN A 173 4.52 -10.91 -1.98
N CYS A 174 3.63 -10.26 -1.23
CA CYS A 174 3.39 -8.82 -1.31
C CYS A 174 3.98 -8.09 -0.10
N ARG A 175 4.51 -6.89 -0.33
CA ARG A 175 4.99 -5.97 0.71
C ARG A 175 3.90 -5.01 1.13
N ALA A 176 3.16 -4.48 0.16
CA ALA A 176 2.13 -3.50 0.41
C ALA A 176 0.96 -3.58 -0.58
N LEU A 177 -0.23 -3.26 -0.08
CA LEU A 177 -1.38 -2.86 -0.87
C LEU A 177 -1.64 -1.37 -0.62
N ILE A 178 -1.54 -0.56 -1.66
CA ILE A 178 -1.91 0.85 -1.62
C ILE A 178 -3.18 1.04 -2.44
N THR A 179 -4.23 1.57 -1.82
CA THR A 179 -5.51 1.74 -2.48
C THR A 179 -5.96 3.19 -2.57
N PHE A 180 -6.58 3.58 -3.67
CA PHE A 180 -7.23 4.88 -3.84
C PHE A 180 -8.76 4.69 -3.95
N GLY A 181 -9.52 5.17 -2.96
CA GLY A 181 -10.99 5.16 -3.02
C GLY A 181 -11.63 3.77 -3.18
N THR A 182 -10.99 2.70 -2.72
CA THR A 182 -11.53 1.34 -2.87
C THR A 182 -12.81 1.15 -2.05
N PRO A 183 -13.93 0.72 -2.63
CA PRO A 183 -15.18 0.49 -1.90
C PRO A 183 -15.17 -0.86 -1.17
N TYR A 184 -14.39 -0.97 -0.09
CA TYR A 184 -14.29 -2.18 0.74
C TYR A 184 -15.62 -2.65 1.33
N ARG A 185 -16.60 -1.75 1.47
CA ARG A 185 -17.97 -2.08 1.91
C ARG A 185 -19.02 -1.72 0.86
N GLY A 186 -18.62 -1.50 -0.39
CA GLY A 186 -19.49 -1.11 -1.50
C GLY A 186 -19.76 0.40 -1.63
N SER A 187 -20.48 0.78 -2.68
CA SER A 187 -20.88 2.15 -3.01
C SER A 187 -22.38 2.21 -3.27
N VAL A 188 -23.04 3.18 -2.65
CA VAL A 188 -24.48 3.44 -2.83
C VAL A 188 -24.80 3.78 -4.30
N GLN A 189 -23.84 4.33 -5.03
CA GLN A 189 -23.98 4.62 -6.46
C GLN A 189 -24.16 3.35 -7.31
N ALA A 190 -23.56 2.22 -6.92
CA ALA A 190 -23.79 0.95 -7.61
C ALA A 190 -25.25 0.48 -7.45
N LEU A 191 -25.82 0.66 -6.26
CA LEU A 191 -27.23 0.35 -6.00
C LEU A 191 -28.15 1.24 -6.84
N ASP A 192 -27.89 2.56 -6.90
CA ASP A 192 -28.64 3.50 -7.72
C ASP A 192 -28.67 3.07 -9.20
N TYR A 193 -27.50 2.74 -9.75
CA TYR A 193 -27.40 2.35 -11.17
C TYR A 193 -28.13 1.04 -11.48
N LEU A 194 -28.14 0.09 -10.56
CA LEU A 194 -28.85 -1.18 -10.75
C LEU A 194 -30.37 -0.98 -10.63
N ALA A 195 -30.82 -0.31 -9.57
CA ALA A 195 -32.23 -0.14 -9.28
C ALA A 195 -32.92 0.88 -10.20
N ASN A 196 -32.33 2.06 -10.35
CA ASN A 196 -32.90 3.21 -11.06
C ASN A 196 -32.39 3.34 -12.51
N GLY A 197 -31.36 2.58 -12.86
CA GLY A 197 -30.75 2.57 -14.19
C GLY A 197 -29.63 3.60 -14.36
N TYR A 198 -28.94 3.52 -15.49
CA TYR A 198 -27.83 4.41 -15.82
C TYR A 198 -28.03 5.05 -17.19
N LYS A 199 -28.30 6.36 -17.17
CA LYS A 199 -28.44 7.20 -18.36
C LYS A 199 -27.29 8.19 -18.41
N GLY A 200 -26.22 7.80 -19.11
CA GLY A 200 -25.03 8.62 -19.27
C GLY A 200 -25.06 9.45 -20.56
N ILE A 201 -23.99 10.21 -20.78
CA ILE A 201 -23.77 10.97 -22.03
C ILE A 201 -23.64 10.08 -23.28
N PHE A 202 -23.46 8.76 -23.10
CA PHE A 202 -23.34 7.75 -24.17
C PHE A 202 -24.63 6.98 -24.42
N GLY A 203 -25.75 7.45 -23.85
CA GLY A 203 -27.05 6.81 -23.94
C GLY A 203 -27.38 5.97 -22.71
N ASP A 204 -28.43 5.16 -22.86
CA ASP A 204 -28.92 4.28 -21.81
C ASP A 204 -28.09 2.99 -21.77
N LEU A 205 -27.31 2.82 -20.70
CA LEU A 205 -26.52 1.62 -20.44
C LEU A 205 -27.09 0.80 -19.29
N THR A 206 -28.34 1.05 -18.89
CA THR A 206 -29.00 0.36 -17.77
C THR A 206 -28.87 -1.15 -17.89
N GLU A 207 -29.21 -1.71 -19.06
CA GLU A 207 -29.13 -3.15 -19.30
C GLU A 207 -27.70 -3.67 -19.40
N VAL A 208 -26.73 -2.83 -19.76
CA VAL A 208 -25.31 -3.20 -19.70
C VAL A 208 -24.90 -3.32 -18.24
N VAL A 209 -25.11 -2.27 -17.45
CA VAL A 209 -24.74 -2.22 -16.03
C VAL A 209 -25.36 -3.37 -15.23
N ARG A 210 -26.66 -3.62 -15.44
CA ARG A 210 -27.37 -4.76 -14.83
C ARG A 210 -26.78 -6.10 -15.21
N SER A 211 -26.15 -6.24 -16.36
CA SER A 211 -25.54 -7.52 -16.76
C SER A 211 -24.15 -7.77 -16.16
N LEU A 212 -23.50 -6.76 -15.55
CA LEU A 212 -22.11 -6.87 -15.08
C LEU A 212 -22.07 -7.42 -13.66
N THR A 213 -21.52 -8.62 -13.47
CA THR A 213 -21.30 -9.22 -12.14
C THR A 213 -20.50 -8.30 -11.22
N SER A 214 -19.51 -7.60 -11.78
CA SER A 214 -18.65 -6.67 -11.04
C SER A 214 -19.41 -5.53 -10.38
N THR A 215 -20.51 -5.06 -10.99
CA THR A 215 -21.34 -3.98 -10.43
C THR A 215 -22.04 -4.45 -9.16
N TYR A 216 -22.52 -5.70 -9.13
CA TYR A 216 -23.11 -6.27 -7.92
C TYR A 216 -22.07 -6.40 -6.80
N GLN A 217 -20.81 -6.77 -7.11
CA GLN A 217 -19.72 -6.82 -6.13
C GLN A 217 -19.34 -5.45 -5.55
N LEU A 218 -19.85 -4.35 -6.11
CA LEU A 218 -19.74 -3.00 -5.56
C LEU A 218 -20.93 -2.60 -4.67
N LEU A 219 -21.92 -3.47 -4.46
CA LEU A 219 -23.07 -3.17 -3.61
C LEU A 219 -22.68 -3.02 -2.12
N PRO A 220 -23.32 -2.08 -1.40
CA PRO A 220 -23.17 -1.96 0.03
C PRO A 220 -23.44 -3.26 0.81
N ILE A 221 -22.48 -3.67 1.65
CA ILE A 221 -22.58 -4.87 2.50
C ILE A 221 -23.01 -4.58 3.95
N TYR A 222 -23.37 -3.34 4.24
CA TYR A 222 -23.79 -2.86 5.57
C TYR A 222 -25.25 -2.41 5.54
N LYS A 223 -25.85 -2.24 6.72
CA LYS A 223 -27.25 -1.81 6.86
C LYS A 223 -27.37 -0.35 6.45
N MET A 224 -28.00 -0.10 5.30
CA MET A 224 -28.08 1.24 4.71
C MET A 224 -29.35 1.51 3.90
N VAL A 225 -30.15 0.47 3.61
CA VAL A 225 -31.44 0.65 2.95
C VAL A 225 -32.52 0.73 4.03
N LYS A 226 -33.19 1.87 4.10
CA LYS A 226 -34.32 2.12 4.99
C LYS A 226 -35.60 1.51 4.43
N ILE A 227 -36.30 0.73 5.24
CA ILE A 227 -37.63 0.18 4.95
C ILE A 227 -38.49 0.40 6.20
N GLY A 228 -39.47 1.30 6.12
CA GLY A 228 -40.16 1.77 7.33
C GLY A 228 -39.18 2.47 8.27
N ASP A 229 -39.07 2.01 9.52
CA ASP A 229 -38.15 2.57 10.52
C ASP A 229 -36.81 1.83 10.63
N ASP A 230 -36.66 0.70 9.92
CA ASP A 230 -35.51 -0.19 10.02
C ASP A 230 -34.52 -0.03 8.86
N TYR A 231 -33.24 -0.32 9.13
CA TYR A 231 -32.18 -0.36 8.13
C TYR A 231 -31.72 -1.79 7.87
N HIS A 232 -31.66 -2.15 6.59
CA HIS A 232 -31.34 -3.48 6.10
C HIS A 232 -30.11 -3.46 5.19
N ARG A 233 -29.42 -4.60 5.09
CA ARG A 233 -28.43 -4.81 4.02
C ARG A 233 -29.17 -5.15 2.72
N ILE A 234 -28.57 -4.80 1.60
CA ILE A 234 -29.14 -5.05 0.26
C ILE A 234 -29.43 -6.53 0.04
N ALA A 235 -28.50 -7.42 0.41
CA ALA A 235 -28.67 -8.86 0.29
C ALA A 235 -29.77 -9.47 1.20
N GLU A 236 -30.30 -8.71 2.16
CA GLU A 236 -31.38 -9.16 3.06
C GLU A 236 -32.77 -8.78 2.51
N ILE A 237 -32.84 -8.06 1.39
CA ILE A 237 -34.09 -7.52 0.85
C ILE A 237 -34.48 -8.27 -0.42
N ALA A 238 -35.66 -8.90 -0.41
CA ALA A 238 -36.15 -9.69 -1.55
C ALA A 238 -36.57 -8.84 -2.76
N ASN A 239 -37.13 -7.65 -2.52
CA ASN A 239 -37.86 -6.88 -3.54
C ASN A 239 -37.18 -5.56 -3.92
N ILE A 240 -35.85 -5.52 -3.99
CA ILE A 240 -35.19 -4.34 -4.57
C ILE A 240 -35.43 -4.35 -6.09
N PRO A 241 -35.91 -3.24 -6.67
CA PRO A 241 -36.17 -3.18 -8.10
C PRO A 241 -34.96 -3.56 -8.93
N ASN A 242 -35.17 -4.40 -9.95
CA ASN A 242 -34.19 -4.69 -11.00
C ASN A 242 -32.85 -5.32 -10.53
N LEU A 243 -32.77 -5.86 -9.32
CA LEU A 243 -31.70 -6.78 -8.96
C LEU A 243 -31.92 -8.10 -9.68
N LEU A 244 -30.89 -8.60 -10.36
CA LEU A 244 -30.98 -9.83 -11.13
C LEU A 244 -30.88 -11.06 -10.22
N THR A 245 -31.71 -12.05 -10.55
CA THR A 245 -31.49 -13.46 -10.24
C THR A 245 -31.35 -14.16 -11.58
N ARG A 246 -30.21 -14.82 -11.84
CA ARG A 246 -30.02 -15.49 -13.13
C ARG A 246 -30.85 -16.78 -13.16
N GLU A 247 -31.23 -17.17 -14.37
CA GLU A 247 -32.06 -18.35 -14.59
C GLU A 247 -31.41 -19.60 -13.99
N GLY A 248 -32.17 -20.34 -13.19
CA GLY A 248 -31.70 -21.58 -12.55
C GLY A 248 -30.93 -21.38 -11.23
N GLU A 249 -30.80 -20.16 -10.72
CA GLU A 249 -30.07 -19.89 -9.48
C GLU A 249 -31.00 -19.61 -8.29
N SER A 250 -30.60 -20.10 -7.11
CA SER A 250 -31.35 -19.93 -5.86
C SER A 250 -31.03 -18.63 -5.12
N LYS A 251 -29.89 -18.00 -5.42
CA LYS A 251 -29.43 -16.74 -4.83
C LYS A 251 -29.46 -15.64 -5.88
N ASN A 252 -29.87 -14.44 -5.49
CA ASN A 252 -29.73 -13.28 -6.38
C ASN A 252 -28.27 -12.78 -6.42
N GLU A 253 -27.95 -11.91 -7.38
CA GLU A 253 -26.59 -11.41 -7.57
C GLU A 253 -26.06 -10.59 -6.37
N ALA A 254 -26.94 -9.96 -5.57
CA ALA A 254 -26.53 -9.23 -4.37
C ALA A 254 -26.11 -10.17 -3.23
N GLU A 255 -26.76 -11.33 -3.08
CA GLU A 255 -26.35 -12.35 -2.11
C GLU A 255 -24.97 -12.94 -2.46
N LYS A 256 -24.74 -13.22 -3.75
CA LYS A 256 -23.42 -13.67 -4.23
C LYS A 256 -22.34 -12.62 -4.07
N ALA A 257 -22.68 -11.35 -4.31
CA ALA A 257 -21.77 -10.24 -4.06
C ALA A 257 -21.40 -10.12 -2.58
N LEU A 258 -22.35 -10.30 -1.67
CA LEU A 258 -22.05 -10.36 -0.24
C LEU A 258 -21.13 -11.53 0.10
N GLU A 259 -21.35 -12.71 -0.48
CA GLU A 259 -20.49 -13.89 -0.31
C GLU A 259 -19.05 -13.62 -0.76
N PHE A 260 -18.85 -12.90 -1.88
CA PHE A 260 -17.52 -12.46 -2.32
C PHE A 260 -16.78 -11.64 -1.25
N HIS A 261 -17.47 -10.67 -0.62
CA HIS A 261 -16.87 -9.88 0.47
C HIS A 261 -16.58 -10.74 1.71
N ARG A 262 -17.49 -11.67 2.05
CA ARG A 262 -17.29 -12.60 3.18
C ARG A 262 -16.12 -13.55 2.98
N GLU A 263 -15.84 -13.99 1.75
CA GLU A 263 -14.64 -14.78 1.45
C GLU A 263 -13.36 -14.00 1.76
N ILE A 264 -13.30 -12.73 1.39
CA ILE A 264 -12.16 -11.84 1.69
C ILE A 264 -12.02 -11.66 3.20
N GLU A 265 -13.11 -11.30 3.89
CA GLU A 265 -13.11 -11.09 5.34
C GLU A 265 -12.66 -12.34 6.11
N ALA A 266 -13.20 -13.51 5.75
CA ALA A 266 -12.87 -14.76 6.41
C ALA A 266 -11.39 -15.12 6.22
N ALA A 267 -10.87 -14.96 5.00
CA ALA A 267 -9.46 -15.21 4.72
C ALA A 267 -8.54 -14.23 5.43
N GLN A 268 -8.87 -12.93 5.41
CA GLN A 268 -8.09 -11.89 6.10
C GLN A 268 -8.04 -12.15 7.61
N LYS A 269 -9.15 -12.58 8.22
CA LYS A 269 -9.18 -12.90 9.65
C LYS A 269 -8.27 -14.07 10.02
N LEU A 270 -8.11 -15.05 9.12
CA LEU A 270 -7.17 -16.16 9.30
C LEU A 270 -5.74 -15.67 9.12
N ASN A 271 -5.45 -14.98 8.01
CA ASN A 271 -4.11 -14.47 7.70
C ASN A 271 -3.59 -13.52 8.80
N ALA A 272 -4.45 -12.69 9.37
CA ALA A 272 -4.08 -11.75 10.43
C ALA A 272 -3.64 -12.40 11.74
N GLN A 273 -3.80 -13.72 11.90
CA GLN A 273 -3.26 -14.47 13.04
C GLN A 273 -1.78 -14.81 12.86
N GLU A 274 -1.26 -14.76 11.63
CA GLU A 274 0.13 -15.06 11.31
C GLU A 274 1.03 -13.86 11.64
N GLU A 275 2.12 -14.12 12.36
CA GLU A 275 3.12 -13.09 12.70
C GLU A 275 3.74 -12.47 11.44
N ASP A 276 4.01 -13.30 10.43
CA ASP A 276 4.56 -12.84 9.15
C ASP A 276 3.61 -11.88 8.41
N TYR A 277 2.30 -12.10 8.50
CA TYR A 277 1.32 -11.19 7.90
C TYR A 277 1.37 -9.82 8.60
N GLN A 278 1.41 -9.82 9.94
CA GLN A 278 1.41 -8.59 10.74
C GLN A 278 2.70 -7.77 10.55
N ASN A 279 3.83 -8.44 10.36
CA ASN A 279 5.14 -7.81 10.31
C ASN A 279 5.62 -7.46 8.90
N ASN A 280 5.21 -8.24 7.88
CA ASN A 280 5.81 -8.17 6.54
C ASN A 280 4.85 -7.75 5.43
N PHE A 281 3.60 -7.42 5.75
CA PHE A 281 2.59 -6.93 4.81
C PHE A 281 1.80 -5.77 5.41
N VAL A 282 1.53 -4.73 4.61
CA VAL A 282 0.74 -3.56 5.04
C VAL A 282 -0.29 -3.15 3.99
N THR A 283 -1.45 -2.68 4.45
CA THR A 283 -2.46 -2.02 3.60
C THR A 283 -2.53 -0.53 3.93
N ILE A 284 -2.40 0.33 2.93
CA ILE A 284 -2.42 1.79 3.05
C ILE A 284 -3.58 2.34 2.18
N PRO A 285 -4.74 2.63 2.79
CA PRO A 285 -5.86 3.19 2.05
C PRO A 285 -5.79 4.72 2.00
N TYR A 286 -5.75 5.28 0.79
CA TYR A 286 -6.07 6.69 0.51
C TYR A 286 -7.58 6.84 0.36
N VAL A 287 -8.17 7.49 1.36
CA VAL A 287 -9.60 7.71 1.52
C VAL A 287 -9.94 9.12 1.06
N GLY A 288 -10.75 9.22 0.01
CA GLY A 288 -11.27 10.51 -0.44
C GLY A 288 -12.40 11.01 0.48
N THR A 289 -12.37 12.28 0.83
CA THR A 289 -13.31 12.92 1.75
C THR A 289 -13.83 14.28 1.24
N GLU A 290 -14.72 14.89 2.02
CA GLU A 290 -15.30 16.23 1.78
C GLU A 290 -16.12 16.39 0.50
N GLN A 291 -16.40 15.30 -0.21
CA GLN A 291 -17.28 15.31 -1.38
C GLN A 291 -18.66 14.81 -0.99
N LYS A 292 -19.70 15.47 -1.53
CA LYS A 292 -21.08 15.02 -1.43
C LYS A 292 -21.18 13.60 -2.04
N THR A 293 -21.45 12.60 -1.21
CA THR A 293 -21.41 11.17 -1.55
C THR A 293 -22.62 10.45 -0.98
N TRP A 294 -23.34 9.66 -1.79
CA TRP A 294 -24.56 8.97 -1.38
C TRP A 294 -24.25 8.03 -0.22
N GLN A 295 -25.05 8.07 0.85
CA GLN A 295 -24.76 7.39 2.12
C GLN A 295 -25.74 6.26 2.44
N SER A 296 -27.00 6.42 2.03
CA SER A 296 -28.11 5.49 2.30
C SER A 296 -29.08 5.44 1.12
N ALA A 297 -30.09 4.57 1.22
CA ALA A 297 -31.22 4.56 0.32
C ALA A 297 -32.50 4.28 1.12
N GLU A 298 -33.64 4.63 0.56
CA GLU A 298 -34.97 4.30 1.09
C GLU A 298 -35.74 3.51 0.03
N LEU A 299 -36.33 2.39 0.44
CA LEU A 299 -37.21 1.59 -0.39
C LEU A 299 -38.64 1.74 0.12
N SER A 300 -39.48 2.38 -0.68
CA SER A 300 -40.90 2.61 -0.36
C SER A 300 -41.73 2.43 -1.63
N ASN A 301 -42.88 1.75 -1.52
CA ASN A 301 -43.79 1.50 -2.65
C ASN A 301 -43.10 0.88 -3.89
N SER A 302 -42.12 -0.01 -3.69
CA SER A 302 -41.29 -0.62 -4.75
C SER A 302 -40.44 0.38 -5.55
N GLU A 303 -40.21 1.58 -5.01
CA GLU A 303 -39.31 2.58 -5.57
C GLU A 303 -38.11 2.76 -4.63
N LEU A 304 -36.91 2.79 -5.20
CA LEU A 304 -35.67 2.97 -4.44
C LEU A 304 -35.12 4.38 -4.67
N THR A 305 -35.02 5.18 -3.61
CA THR A 305 -34.42 6.52 -3.65
C THR A 305 -33.11 6.54 -2.87
N VAL A 306 -32.02 7.03 -3.46
CA VAL A 306 -30.75 7.23 -2.75
C VAL A 306 -30.71 8.54 -1.98
N SER A 307 -30.02 8.55 -0.84
CA SER A 307 -29.97 9.69 0.08
C SER A 307 -28.53 10.02 0.49
N TRP A 308 -28.29 11.30 0.77
CA TRP A 308 -27.03 11.81 1.32
C TRP A 308 -26.96 11.61 2.84
N GLU A 309 -28.05 11.20 3.48
CA GLU A 309 -28.13 11.04 4.92
C GLU A 309 -27.47 9.73 5.36
N LEU A 310 -26.67 9.81 6.42
CA LEU A 310 -26.11 8.62 7.05
C LEU A 310 -27.22 7.83 7.77
N PRO A 311 -27.17 6.48 7.75
CA PRO A 311 -27.93 5.67 8.66
C PRO A 311 -27.67 6.09 10.13
N PRO A 312 -28.69 6.18 11.00
CA PRO A 312 -28.54 6.69 12.38
C PRO A 312 -27.55 5.90 13.25
N ASN A 313 -27.29 4.64 12.90
CA ASN A 313 -26.33 3.76 13.57
C ASN A 313 -24.87 3.99 13.14
N ILE A 314 -24.60 4.96 12.26
CA ILE A 314 -23.27 5.31 11.77
C ILE A 314 -22.90 6.70 12.29
N GLY A 315 -21.74 6.80 12.93
CA GLY A 315 -21.23 8.06 13.48
C GLY A 315 -21.04 9.13 12.40
N ASN A 316 -21.41 10.38 12.72
CA ASN A 316 -21.37 11.53 11.81
C ASN A 316 -19.97 11.81 11.25
N GLU A 317 -18.91 11.44 11.98
CA GLU A 317 -17.52 11.57 11.53
C GLU A 317 -17.23 10.76 10.24
N ARG A 318 -18.13 9.83 9.89
CA ARG A 318 -18.04 9.00 8.68
C ARG A 318 -18.87 9.55 7.50
N GLY A 319 -19.55 10.68 7.66
CA GLY A 319 -20.59 11.20 6.75
C GLY A 319 -20.15 11.90 5.48
N SER A 320 -18.92 11.68 5.03
CA SER A 320 -18.38 12.23 3.77
C SER A 320 -18.01 11.10 2.80
N GLY A 321 -17.30 11.45 1.73
CA GLY A 321 -16.75 10.49 0.77
C GLY A 321 -16.06 11.23 -0.37
N ASP A 322 -15.83 10.54 -1.47
CA ASP A 322 -15.11 11.05 -2.64
C ASP A 322 -16.03 11.41 -3.84
N GLY A 323 -17.35 11.37 -3.63
CA GLY A 323 -18.37 11.59 -4.65
C GLY A 323 -18.93 10.31 -5.24
N THR A 324 -18.31 9.16 -4.96
CA THR A 324 -18.76 7.83 -5.39
C THR A 324 -18.75 6.85 -4.21
N VAL A 325 -17.66 6.77 -3.46
CA VAL A 325 -17.46 5.85 -2.34
C VAL A 325 -17.61 6.58 -1.02
N PRO A 326 -18.54 6.17 -0.15
CA PRO A 326 -18.64 6.69 1.21
C PRO A 326 -17.32 6.51 1.97
N ARG A 327 -16.95 7.49 2.80
CA ARG A 327 -15.73 7.43 3.62
C ARG A 327 -15.66 6.14 4.45
N LEU A 328 -16.78 5.72 5.04
CA LEU A 328 -16.86 4.47 5.82
C LEU A 328 -16.51 3.21 5.02
N SER A 329 -16.70 3.25 3.71
CA SER A 329 -16.45 2.16 2.78
C SER A 329 -15.04 2.19 2.19
N ALA A 330 -14.38 3.35 2.22
CA ALA A 330 -13.06 3.55 1.64
C ALA A 330 -11.88 3.01 2.47
N SER A 331 -12.13 2.49 3.67
CA SER A 331 -11.12 1.82 4.53
C SER A 331 -11.43 0.32 4.65
N PRO A 332 -10.43 -0.57 4.84
CA PRO A 332 -10.68 -1.99 5.07
C PRO A 332 -11.56 -2.29 6.30
N ILE A 333 -12.11 -3.50 6.36
CA ILE A 333 -13.10 -3.88 7.40
C ILE A 333 -12.42 -4.06 8.75
N GLU A 334 -11.27 -4.71 8.76
CA GLU A 334 -10.45 -4.98 9.94
C GLU A 334 -9.92 -3.72 10.63
N PHE A 335 -9.93 -2.57 9.94
CA PHE A 335 -9.53 -1.28 10.51
C PHE A 335 -10.58 -0.76 11.51
N ASP A 336 -11.85 -1.20 11.41
CA ASP A 336 -12.86 -0.83 12.40
C ASP A 336 -12.61 -1.48 13.76
N THR A 337 -12.05 -2.68 13.82
CA THR A 337 -11.81 -3.39 15.08
C THR A 337 -10.38 -3.20 15.62
N ASN A 338 -9.46 -2.68 14.81
CA ASN A 338 -8.07 -2.47 15.18
C ASN A 338 -7.65 -1.00 15.05
N SER A 339 -7.58 -0.31 16.19
CA SER A 339 -7.24 1.12 16.25
C SER A 339 -5.84 1.44 15.72
N LYS A 340 -4.88 0.50 15.81
CA LYS A 340 -3.53 0.70 15.26
C LYS A 340 -3.56 0.77 13.73
N LEU A 341 -4.36 -0.10 13.10
CA LEU A 341 -4.47 -0.11 11.63
C LEU A 341 -5.09 1.17 11.08
N ARG A 342 -5.99 1.82 11.82
CA ARG A 342 -6.61 3.10 11.41
C ARG A 342 -5.57 4.20 11.14
N PHE A 343 -4.42 4.16 11.80
CA PHE A 343 -3.33 5.11 11.56
C PHE A 343 -2.63 4.94 10.22
N PHE A 344 -2.85 3.84 9.49
CA PHE A 344 -2.38 3.70 8.10
C PHE A 344 -3.29 4.36 7.07
N SER A 345 -4.54 4.70 7.43
CA SER A 345 -5.42 5.42 6.51
C SER A 345 -4.89 6.84 6.24
N ARG A 346 -4.89 7.24 4.98
CA ARG A 346 -4.51 8.57 4.49
C ARG A 346 -5.76 9.26 3.97
N TYR A 347 -6.05 10.47 4.41
CA TYR A 347 -7.28 11.17 4.03
C TYR A 347 -6.95 12.32 3.08
N VAL A 348 -7.75 12.48 2.03
CA VAL A 348 -7.56 13.54 1.05
C VAL A 348 -8.91 14.07 0.60
N ALA A 349 -9.10 15.39 0.63
CA ALA A 349 -10.26 16.04 0.05
C ALA A 349 -10.16 16.03 -1.49
N ALA A 350 -10.61 14.94 -2.12
CA ALA A 350 -10.52 14.74 -3.56
C ALA A 350 -11.71 13.94 -4.10
N LYS A 351 -12.01 14.15 -5.39
CA LYS A 351 -13.00 13.36 -6.13
C LYS A 351 -12.45 11.98 -6.46
N HIS A 352 -13.32 10.97 -6.44
CA HIS A 352 -13.01 9.55 -6.69
C HIS A 352 -12.01 9.35 -7.83
N ASN A 353 -12.34 9.88 -9.01
CA ASN A 353 -11.58 9.67 -10.23
C ASN A 353 -10.25 10.44 -10.33
N SER A 354 -9.90 11.22 -9.29
CA SER A 354 -8.71 12.08 -9.27
C SER A 354 -7.81 11.81 -8.07
N ILE A 355 -8.17 10.91 -7.15
CA ILE A 355 -7.38 10.62 -5.94
C ILE A 355 -5.97 10.17 -6.31
N GLN A 356 -5.86 9.22 -7.24
CA GLN A 356 -4.61 8.65 -7.74
C GLN A 356 -3.69 9.67 -8.44
N ASN A 357 -4.25 10.80 -8.88
CA ASN A 357 -3.55 11.85 -9.60
C ASN A 357 -3.41 13.14 -8.78
N ASN A 358 -3.86 13.14 -7.52
CA ASN A 358 -3.72 14.28 -6.63
C ASN A 358 -2.23 14.50 -6.27
N GLY A 359 -1.77 15.75 -6.32
CA GLY A 359 -0.37 16.08 -6.09
C GLY A 359 0.15 15.68 -4.71
N SER A 360 -0.62 15.88 -3.64
CA SER A 360 -0.19 15.50 -2.28
C SER A 360 -0.17 13.98 -2.11
N VAL A 361 -1.13 13.28 -2.71
CA VAL A 361 -1.19 11.81 -2.73
C VAL A 361 0.04 11.24 -3.44
N LEU A 362 0.40 11.79 -4.60
CA LEU A 362 1.59 11.34 -5.35
C LEU A 362 2.89 11.59 -4.56
N VAL A 363 3.01 12.73 -3.88
CA VAL A 363 4.17 13.00 -3.01
C VAL A 363 4.26 11.97 -1.89
N ASP A 364 3.15 11.71 -1.19
CA ASP A 364 3.10 10.73 -0.08
C ASP A 364 3.36 9.30 -0.56
N LEU A 365 2.85 8.92 -1.73
CA LEU A 365 3.09 7.63 -2.38
C LEU A 365 4.58 7.42 -2.66
N ILE A 366 5.23 8.41 -3.29
CA ILE A 366 6.66 8.34 -3.61
C ILE A 366 7.50 8.25 -2.32
N ARG A 367 7.14 8.99 -1.27
CA ARG A 367 7.80 8.88 0.04
C ARG A 367 7.62 7.48 0.65
N SER A 368 6.41 6.93 0.59
CA SER A 368 6.13 5.57 1.07
C SER A 368 7.01 4.53 0.36
N PHE A 369 7.21 4.67 -0.96
CA PHE A 369 8.12 3.79 -1.71
C PHE A 369 9.58 3.95 -1.32
N GLN A 370 10.03 5.19 -1.06
CA GLN A 370 11.38 5.42 -0.54
C GLN A 370 11.56 4.74 0.81
N ASP A 371 10.59 4.85 1.72
CA ASP A 371 10.65 4.23 3.05
C ASP A 371 10.66 2.69 2.99
N LEU A 372 9.87 2.11 2.08
CA LEU A 372 9.88 0.65 1.84
C LEU A 372 11.22 0.14 1.31
N GLU A 373 11.98 0.97 0.61
CA GLU A 373 13.33 0.65 0.12
C GLU A 373 14.43 0.95 1.16
N ILE A 374 14.19 1.88 2.10
CA ILE A 374 15.12 2.20 3.21
C ILE A 374 15.22 1.05 4.21
N SER A 375 14.12 0.32 4.48
CA SER A 375 14.09 -0.66 5.58
C SER A 375 15.08 -1.83 5.46
N GLU A 376 15.71 -2.00 4.29
CA GLU A 376 16.72 -3.05 4.05
C GLU A 376 18.14 -2.49 3.78
N GLN A 377 18.30 -1.18 3.66
CA GLN A 377 19.61 -0.55 3.77
C GLN A 377 19.90 -0.39 5.26
N GLU A 378 21.12 -0.69 5.69
CA GLU A 378 21.48 -0.89 7.10
C GLU A 378 20.72 0.03 8.08
N PRO A 379 20.20 -0.51 9.20
CA PRO A 379 19.48 0.30 10.17
C PRO A 379 20.29 1.57 10.45
N ILE A 380 19.65 2.75 10.43
CA ILE A 380 20.33 4.03 10.70
C ILE A 380 21.05 4.02 12.06
N ARG A 381 20.62 3.13 12.97
CA ARG A 381 21.28 2.86 14.26
C ARG A 381 22.60 2.08 14.14
N GLY A 382 23.04 1.72 12.94
CA GLY A 382 23.95 0.60 12.73
C GLY A 382 23.30 -0.70 13.22
N ASP A 383 24.01 -1.80 13.08
CA ASP A 383 23.70 -3.05 13.76
C ASP A 383 23.34 -2.76 15.23
N LEU A 384 22.13 -3.13 15.69
CA LEU A 384 21.73 -2.97 17.09
C LEU A 384 22.56 -3.86 18.04
N SER A 385 23.54 -4.58 17.51
CA SER A 385 24.70 -5.06 18.24
C SER A 385 25.77 -3.98 18.49
N GLN A 386 25.47 -2.67 18.44
CA GLN A 386 26.46 -1.64 18.73
C GLN A 386 27.01 -1.83 20.13
N THR A 387 28.21 -2.37 20.14
CA THR A 387 29.06 -2.51 21.29
C THR A 387 29.85 -1.21 21.40
N GLY A 388 29.86 -0.61 22.58
CA GLY A 388 30.46 0.69 22.81
C GLY A 388 31.34 0.69 24.05
N ILE A 389 32.37 1.51 24.05
CA ILE A 389 33.16 1.82 25.24
C ILE A 389 32.63 3.15 25.77
N SER A 390 32.06 3.17 26.98
CA SER A 390 31.88 4.42 27.73
C SER A 390 33.17 4.76 28.46
N LEU A 391 33.51 6.04 28.51
CA LEU A 391 34.75 6.57 29.09
C LEU A 391 34.41 7.63 30.13
N GLU A 392 35.12 7.61 31.25
CA GLU A 392 35.08 8.62 32.32
C GLU A 392 36.52 9.00 32.67
N VAL A 393 36.82 10.29 32.53
CA VAL A 393 38.07 10.94 32.93
C VAL A 393 37.72 12.38 33.33
N GLU A 394 38.40 12.94 34.32
CA GLU A 394 38.18 14.35 34.70
C GLU A 394 38.86 15.29 33.70
N ASP A 395 38.34 16.51 33.56
CA ASP A 395 38.83 17.48 32.58
C ASP A 395 40.22 18.05 32.95
N PHE A 396 40.56 18.05 34.25
CA PHE A 396 41.77 18.70 34.77
C PHE A 396 42.35 17.95 35.97
N PHE A 397 43.67 17.78 35.98
CA PHE A 397 44.44 17.17 37.08
C PHE A 397 45.62 18.05 37.49
N LEU A 398 46.00 18.01 38.76
CA LEU A 398 47.27 18.60 39.21
C LEU A 398 48.47 17.72 38.81
N LYS A 399 49.66 18.30 38.64
CA LYS A 399 50.88 17.58 38.22
C LYS A 399 51.21 16.31 39.01
N ASP A 400 50.97 16.33 40.32
CA ASP A 400 51.27 15.23 41.23
C ASP A 400 50.03 14.35 41.53
N GLU A 401 48.89 14.64 40.89
CA GLU A 401 47.66 13.89 41.02
C GLU A 401 47.60 12.78 39.95
N PRO A 402 47.30 11.52 40.34
CA PRO A 402 47.18 10.45 39.36
C PRO A 402 45.96 10.66 38.46
N VAL A 403 46.16 10.58 37.15
CA VAL A 403 45.08 10.64 36.17
C VAL A 403 44.33 9.30 36.19
N ILE A 404 43.07 9.35 36.64
CA ILE A 404 42.20 8.16 36.70
C ILE A 404 41.33 8.09 35.45
N ILE A 405 41.48 7.00 34.71
CA ILE A 405 40.69 6.69 33.53
C ILE A 405 39.82 5.48 33.86
N LYS A 406 38.50 5.64 33.73
CA LYS A 406 37.55 4.54 33.84
C LYS A 406 36.86 4.30 32.51
N ALA A 407 36.64 3.04 32.18
CA ALA A 407 35.86 2.66 31.02
C ALA A 407 34.90 1.51 31.33
N ASP A 408 33.80 1.44 30.61
CA ASP A 408 32.85 0.32 30.67
C ASP A 408 32.44 -0.06 29.25
N VAL A 409 32.20 -1.34 29.03
CA VAL A 409 31.89 -1.90 27.72
C VAL A 409 30.41 -2.25 27.68
N LYS A 410 29.63 -1.47 26.93
CA LYS A 410 28.19 -1.62 26.78
C LYS A 410 27.86 -2.42 25.52
N GLY A 411 26.82 -3.26 25.58
CA GLY A 411 26.30 -4.00 24.43
C GLY A 411 26.18 -5.51 24.68
N ARG A 412 25.74 -6.28 23.67
CA ARG A 412 25.69 -7.75 23.70
C ARG A 412 26.79 -8.31 22.80
N PHE A 413 27.63 -9.18 23.35
CA PHE A 413 28.73 -9.83 22.62
C PHE A 413 28.52 -11.35 22.61
N PRO A 414 28.97 -12.07 21.57
CA PRO A 414 29.23 -13.49 21.67
C PRO A 414 30.20 -13.79 22.82
N GLN A 415 29.92 -14.83 23.62
CA GLN A 415 30.68 -15.15 24.85
C GLN A 415 32.21 -15.28 24.62
N HIS A 416 32.62 -15.79 23.46
CA HIS A 416 34.04 -15.94 23.10
C HIS A 416 34.78 -14.61 22.84
N ILE A 417 34.05 -13.51 22.63
CA ILE A 417 34.58 -12.13 22.54
C ILE A 417 34.67 -11.53 23.93
N GLU A 418 33.63 -11.70 24.76
CA GLU A 418 33.59 -11.16 26.12
C GLU A 418 34.72 -11.71 27.02
N GLU A 419 35.07 -12.98 26.87
CA GLU A 419 36.17 -13.64 27.59
C GLU A 419 37.57 -13.19 27.15
N LYS A 420 37.70 -12.55 25.98
CA LYS A 420 38.98 -12.15 25.37
C LYS A 420 39.10 -10.64 25.16
N LEU A 421 38.17 -9.87 25.73
CA LEU A 421 38.14 -8.43 25.56
C LEU A 421 39.23 -7.79 26.41
N GLU A 422 40.08 -6.97 25.80
CA GLU A 422 41.11 -6.18 26.47
C GLU A 422 41.03 -4.74 25.99
N LEU A 423 41.07 -3.78 26.91
CA LEU A 423 41.07 -2.34 26.61
C LEU A 423 42.47 -1.74 26.77
N LYS A 424 42.80 -0.82 25.88
CA LYS A 424 44.06 -0.06 25.88
C LYS A 424 43.77 1.43 25.73
N ALA A 425 44.41 2.23 26.58
CA ALA A 425 44.43 3.69 26.51
C ALA A 425 45.68 4.16 25.77
N GLN A 426 45.52 5.11 24.86
CA GLN A 426 46.58 5.82 24.17
C GLN A 426 46.46 7.32 24.49
N ILE A 427 47.52 7.91 25.04
CA ILE A 427 47.56 9.31 25.46
C ILE A 427 48.50 10.07 24.53
N THR A 428 47.97 11.09 23.87
CA THR A 428 48.68 11.90 22.87
C THR A 428 48.73 13.35 23.32
N SER A 429 49.92 13.94 23.39
CA SER A 429 50.07 15.37 23.66
C SER A 429 49.43 16.17 22.52
N VAL A 430 48.52 17.08 22.83
CA VAL A 430 47.81 17.88 21.81
C VAL A 430 48.74 18.88 21.13
N SER A 431 49.72 19.42 21.86
CA SER A 431 50.66 20.41 21.33
C SER A 431 51.69 19.82 20.35
N THR A 432 52.14 18.59 20.61
CA THR A 432 53.17 17.92 19.79
C THR A 432 52.59 16.88 18.82
N ASN A 433 51.33 16.49 19.03
CA ASN A 433 50.67 15.36 18.36
C ASN A 433 51.46 14.04 18.49
N GLN A 434 52.26 13.89 19.55
CA GLN A 434 53.03 12.68 19.85
C GLN A 434 52.34 11.86 20.94
N VAL A 435 52.39 10.53 20.79
CA VAL A 435 51.93 9.58 21.80
C VAL A 435 52.92 9.60 22.96
N VAL A 436 52.48 10.07 24.12
CA VAL A 436 53.31 10.19 25.32
C VAL A 436 53.19 8.99 26.24
N ASN A 437 52.08 8.25 26.17
CA ASN A 437 51.86 7.05 26.96
C ASN A 437 50.86 6.11 26.26
N GLU A 438 51.01 4.81 26.50
CA GLU A 438 50.08 3.78 26.04
C GLU A 438 50.04 2.64 27.06
N ALA A 439 48.87 2.33 27.61
CA ALA A 439 48.74 1.37 28.71
C ALA A 439 47.43 0.56 28.62
N LYS A 440 47.46 -0.68 29.12
CA LYS A 440 46.26 -1.54 29.21
C LYS A 440 45.44 -1.15 30.44
N LEU A 441 44.12 -1.11 30.31
CA LEU A 441 43.22 -0.96 31.45
C LEU A 441 43.06 -2.32 32.14
N GLN A 442 42.93 -2.30 33.46
CA GLN A 442 42.70 -3.49 34.28
C GLN A 442 41.20 -3.64 34.57
N LYS A 443 40.65 -4.84 34.35
CA LYS A 443 39.24 -5.13 34.64
C LYS A 443 39.03 -5.31 36.15
N SER A 444 38.09 -4.55 36.72
CA SER A 444 37.66 -4.65 38.11
C SER A 444 36.13 -4.73 38.16
N GLY A 445 35.59 -5.93 38.34
CA GLY A 445 34.15 -6.17 38.27
C GLY A 445 33.57 -5.90 36.87
N ALA A 446 32.65 -4.94 36.78
CA ALA A 446 32.05 -4.50 35.52
C ALA A 446 32.86 -3.40 34.81
N GLU A 447 33.82 -2.75 35.49
CA GLU A 447 34.54 -1.58 35.00
C GLU A 447 35.99 -1.91 34.64
N TRP A 448 36.60 -1.04 33.83
CA TRP A 448 38.00 -1.07 33.43
C TRP A 448 38.69 0.19 33.95
N LEU A 449 39.84 0.03 34.59
CA LEU A 449 40.53 1.12 35.30
C LEU A 449 41.98 1.23 34.86
N LEU A 450 42.46 2.46 34.74
CA LEU A 450 43.87 2.80 34.58
C LEU A 450 44.17 4.05 35.40
N ALA A 451 45.25 3.99 36.20
CA ALA A 451 45.81 5.14 36.88
C ALA A 451 47.17 5.46 36.25
N LEU A 452 47.36 6.70 35.82
CA LEU A 452 48.61 7.19 35.27
C LEU A 452 49.24 8.17 36.24
N GLU A 453 50.51 7.96 36.57
CA GLU A 453 51.30 8.85 37.41
C GLU A 453 52.34 9.60 36.57
N ASN A 454 52.74 10.78 37.03
CA ASN A 454 53.86 11.54 36.47
C ASN A 454 53.70 11.96 35.00
N LEU A 455 52.50 12.40 34.60
CA LEU A 455 52.31 13.10 33.32
C LEU A 455 52.81 14.55 33.47
N ASP A 456 53.62 15.02 32.52
CA ASP A 456 54.05 16.42 32.50
C ASP A 456 52.86 17.37 32.29
N SER A 457 52.99 18.61 32.74
CA SER A 457 51.95 19.61 32.55
C SER A 457 51.68 19.84 31.05
N GLY A 458 50.41 19.79 30.65
CA GLY A 458 49.99 19.94 29.26
C GLY A 458 48.60 19.41 28.96
N LEU A 459 48.14 19.65 27.73
CA LEU A 459 46.85 19.18 27.22
C LEU A 459 47.03 17.85 26.46
N TYR A 460 46.19 16.87 26.79
CA TYR A 460 46.30 15.50 26.28
C TYR A 460 44.99 15.02 25.66
N ARG A 461 45.10 14.28 24.56
CA ARG A 461 44.01 13.50 23.96
C ARG A 461 44.14 12.04 24.40
N LEU A 462 43.07 11.50 24.96
CA LEU A 462 42.93 10.11 25.33
C LEU A 462 42.10 9.37 24.27
N GLU A 463 42.57 8.21 23.82
CA GLU A 463 41.77 7.25 23.06
C GLU A 463 41.79 5.89 23.78
N VAL A 464 40.61 5.32 24.05
CA VAL A 464 40.46 3.97 24.59
C VAL A 464 39.89 3.04 23.50
N LYS A 465 40.57 1.93 23.24
CA LYS A 465 40.23 0.97 22.17
C LYS A 465 40.49 -0.48 22.56
N THR A 466 39.97 -1.39 21.76
CA THR A 466 40.31 -2.82 21.82
C THR A 466 41.52 -3.15 20.93
N GLU A 467 42.27 -4.21 21.24
CA GLU A 467 43.40 -4.66 20.40
C GLU A 467 42.96 -5.19 19.03
N LYS A 468 41.71 -5.67 18.90
CA LYS A 468 41.12 -6.16 17.65
C LYS A 468 39.97 -5.29 17.22
N THR A 469 39.96 -4.89 15.96
CA THR A 469 38.89 -4.07 15.36
C THR A 469 38.06 -4.89 14.37
N GLY A 470 36.77 -4.54 14.24
CA GLY A 470 35.81 -5.23 13.36
C GLY A 470 35.24 -6.54 13.94
N GLY A 471 34.23 -7.14 13.30
CA GLY A 471 33.68 -8.44 13.70
C GLY A 471 32.94 -8.47 15.05
N GLY A 472 32.36 -7.34 15.50
CA GLY A 472 31.57 -7.23 16.74
C GLY A 472 32.31 -6.66 17.95
N PHE A 473 33.61 -6.36 17.84
CA PHE A 473 34.35 -5.59 18.86
C PHE A 473 33.89 -4.11 18.87
N PRO A 474 33.88 -3.46 20.05
CA PRO A 474 33.40 -2.10 20.18
C PRO A 474 34.36 -1.10 19.52
N ASN A 475 33.79 0.00 18.99
CA ASN A 475 34.59 1.07 18.41
C ASN A 475 35.38 1.83 19.49
N PRO A 476 36.54 2.43 19.15
CA PRO A 476 37.28 3.32 20.03
C PRO A 476 36.44 4.52 20.49
N VAL A 477 36.74 5.01 21.69
CA VAL A 477 36.19 6.25 22.26
C VAL A 477 37.34 7.20 22.61
N SER A 478 37.13 8.51 22.51
CA SER A 478 38.19 9.49 22.79
C SER A 478 37.68 10.64 23.64
N ASP A 479 38.57 11.22 24.44
CA ASP A 479 38.34 12.42 25.24
C ASP A 479 39.61 13.29 25.33
N VAL A 480 39.54 14.43 26.03
CA VAL A 480 40.66 15.36 26.25
C VAL A 480 40.70 15.77 27.72
N PHE A 481 41.90 15.84 28.31
CA PHE A 481 42.11 16.33 29.68
C PHE A 481 43.40 17.16 29.77
N GLU A 482 43.50 18.02 30.78
CA GLU A 482 44.66 18.87 31.05
C GLU A 482 45.35 18.47 32.36
N VAL A 483 46.68 18.55 32.37
CA VAL A 483 47.50 18.43 33.58
C VAL A 483 48.18 19.78 33.83
N GLY A 484 47.95 20.35 35.02
CA GLY A 484 48.40 21.68 35.43
C GLY A 484 49.88 21.82 35.78
#